data_AF-A0A975G4A3-F1
#
_entry.id   AF-A0A975G4A3-F1
#
_cell.length_a   1.000
_cell.length_b   1.000
_cell.length_c   1.000
_cell.angle_alpha   90.00
_cell.angle_beta   90.00
_cell.angle_gamma   90.00
#
_symmetry.space_group_name_H-M   'P 1'
#
loop_
_entity.id
_entity.type
_entity.pdbx_description
1 polymer ?
#
loop_
_entity_poly.entity_id
_entity_poly.type
_entity_poly.pdbx_seq_one_letter_code
_entity_poly.pdbx_strand_id
1 'polypeptide(L)' 'MSARLPVTADRYWVLGGRWVDNARHLPRPRVFGPYRDYEAARASAEELNQADDSRARYHVVADVPEGAP' A
#
# COMPACT_ATOMS: atom_id res chain seq x y z
N MET A 1 -19.90 -20.23 -14.77
CA MET A 1 -19.86 -18.87 -14.16
C MET A 1 -19.05 -18.97 -12.88
N SER A 2 -17.77 -18.59 -12.91
CA SER A 2 -16.93 -18.58 -11.71
C SER A 2 -17.12 -17.24 -11.01
N ALA A 3 -17.84 -17.22 -9.90
CA ALA A 3 -17.86 -16.08 -9.00
C ALA A 3 -16.52 -16.05 -8.26
N ARG A 4 -15.65 -15.10 -8.62
CA ARG A 4 -14.51 -14.74 -7.76
C ARG A 4 -15.12 -14.14 -6.48
N LEU A 5 -15.00 -14.85 -5.36
CA LEU A 5 -15.28 -14.26 -4.05
C LEU A 5 -14.39 -13.03 -3.88
N PRO A 6 -14.90 -11.93 -3.29
CA PRO A 6 -14.04 -10.79 -2.98
C PRO A 6 -12.97 -11.30 -2.01
N VAL A 7 -11.70 -11.16 -2.40
CA VAL A 7 -10.58 -11.38 -1.51
C VAL A 7 -10.67 -10.28 -0.45
N THR A 8 -11.33 -10.56 0.67
CA THR A 8 -11.42 -9.66 1.81
C THR A 8 -10.08 -9.71 2.52
N ALA A 9 -9.21 -8.73 2.22
CA ALA A 9 -7.98 -8.57 2.96
C ALA A 9 -8.30 -8.25 4.43
N ASP A 10 -7.70 -8.98 5.35
CA ASP A 10 -7.91 -8.78 6.80
C ASP A 10 -7.20 -7.51 7.30
N ARG A 11 -6.16 -7.07 6.60
CA ARG A 11 -5.34 -5.90 6.96
C ARG A 11 -4.85 -5.18 5.71
N TYR A 12 -4.59 -3.89 5.87
CA TYR A 12 -4.00 -3.05 4.85
C TYR A 12 -2.71 -2.44 5.37
N TRP A 13 -1.75 -2.26 4.48
CA TRP A 13 -0.46 -1.66 4.75
C TRP A 13 -0.24 -0.51 3.77
N VAL A 14 0.52 0.49 4.16
CA VAL A 14 1.00 1.52 3.24
C VAL A 14 2.50 1.31 3.04
N LEU A 15 2.89 1.06 1.80
CA LEU A 15 4.28 0.85 1.39
C LEU A 15 4.70 2.00 0.49
N GLY A 16 5.87 2.58 0.75
CA GLY A 16 6.38 3.61 -0.12
C GLY A 16 7.69 4.21 0.33
N GLY A 17 8.06 5.33 -0.26
CA GLY A 17 9.29 6.03 0.07
C GLY A 17 9.87 6.72 -1.15
N ARG A 18 11.07 7.25 -0.99
CA ARG A 18 11.75 8.02 -2.03
C ARG A 18 12.23 7.09 -3.14
N TRP A 19 11.72 7.30 -4.35
CA TRP A 19 12.25 6.64 -5.53
C TRP A 19 13.63 7.22 -5.84
N VAL A 20 14.60 6.32 -6.02
CA VAL A 20 15.96 6.72 -6.42
C VAL A 20 16.09 6.87 -7.93
N ASP A 21 15.12 6.35 -8.69
CA ASP A 21 15.06 6.39 -10.14
C ASP A 21 13.60 6.36 -10.65
N ASN A 22 13.42 6.58 -11.95
CA ASN A 22 12.11 6.43 -12.60
C ASN A 22 11.66 4.96 -12.73
N ALA A 23 12.51 4.00 -12.37
CA ALA A 23 12.20 2.57 -12.37
C ALA A 23 11.40 2.15 -11.12
N ARG A 24 10.96 3.12 -10.29
CA ARG A 24 10.21 2.89 -9.05
C ARG A 24 10.99 2.01 -8.07
N HIS A 25 12.32 2.07 -8.12
CA HIS A 25 13.16 1.35 -7.18
C HIS A 25 13.09 2.02 -5.80
N LEU A 26 12.69 1.23 -4.80
CA LEU A 26 12.60 1.63 -3.39
C LEU A 26 13.71 0.91 -2.60
N PRO A 27 14.92 1.49 -2.49
CA PRO A 27 16.02 0.82 -1.78
C PRO A 27 15.79 0.80 -0.26
N ARG A 28 14.93 1.69 0.26
CA ARG A 28 14.50 1.71 1.65
C ARG A 28 12.98 1.98 1.70
N PRO A 29 12.14 0.96 1.48
CA PRO A 29 10.72 1.12 1.61
C PRO A 29 10.37 1.39 3.07
N ARG A 30 9.54 2.41 3.30
CA ARG A 30 8.85 2.66 4.56
C ARG A 30 7.53 1.91 4.53
N VAL A 31 7.20 1.31 5.66
CA VAL A 31 5.99 0.53 5.88
C VAL A 31 5.19 1.19 7.00
N PHE A 32 3.91 1.46 6.76
CA PHE A 32 2.98 1.97 7.75
C PHE A 32 1.77 1.05 7.88
N GLY A 33 1.22 0.95 9.09
CA GLY A 33 0.13 0.04 9.42
C GLY A 33 0.52 -1.01 10.49
N PRO A 34 -0.26 -2.09 10.62
CA PRO A 34 -1.42 -2.45 9.80
C PRO A 34 -2.64 -1.56 10.08
N TYR A 35 -3.40 -1.26 9.04
CA TYR A 35 -4.72 -0.63 9.08
C TYR A 35 -5.81 -1.70 8.96
N ARG A 36 -6.93 -1.51 9.66
CA ARG A 36 -8.08 -2.41 9.56
C ARG A 36 -8.93 -2.17 8.31
N ASP A 37 -8.91 -0.94 7.80
CA ASP A 37 -9.77 -0.50 6.71
C ASP A 37 -8.94 0.09 5.57
N TYR A 38 -9.35 -0.22 4.32
CA TYR A 38 -8.71 0.31 3.12
C TYR A 38 -8.74 1.84 3.10
N GLU A 39 -9.86 2.45 3.48
CA GLU A 39 -10.02 3.91 3.48
C GLU A 39 -9.04 4.58 4.46
N ALA A 40 -8.77 3.98 5.62
CA ALA A 40 -7.78 4.50 6.57
C ALA A 40 -6.35 4.41 6.02
N ALA A 41 -6.01 3.28 5.38
CA ALA A 41 -4.72 3.14 4.71
C ALA A 41 -4.58 4.13 3.53
N ARG A 42 -5.65 4.33 2.77
CA ARG A 42 -5.70 5.25 1.63
C ARG A 42 -5.50 6.69 2.06
N ALA A 43 -6.23 7.15 3.08
CA ALA A 43 -6.06 8.50 3.62
C ALA A 43 -4.62 8.74 4.07
N SER A 44 -4.02 7.78 4.79
CA SER A 44 -2.62 7.88 5.21
C SER A 44 -1.65 7.91 4.03
N ALA A 45 -1.87 7.10 2.99
CA ALA A 45 -1.05 7.15 1.78
C ALA A 45 -1.19 8.49 1.03
N GLU A 46 -2.39 9.06 0.96
CA GLU A 46 -2.65 10.37 0.34
C GLU A 46 -1.94 11.50 1.12
N GLU A 47 -2.04 11.50 2.44
CA GLU A 47 -1.31 12.45 3.31
C GLU A 47 0.20 12.35 3.11
N LEU A 48 0.76 11.13 3.11
CA LEU A 48 2.19 10.90 2.91
C LEU A 48 2.67 11.34 1.53
N ASN A 49 1.84 11.18 0.49
CA ASN A 49 2.14 11.65 -0.87
C ASN A 49 2.04 13.18 -1.00
N GLN A 50 1.28 13.86 -0.15
CA GLN A 50 1.17 15.32 -0.12
C GLN A 50 2.27 15.98 0.71
N ALA A 51 2.73 15.30 1.77
CA ALA A 51 3.61 15.87 2.78
C ALA A 51 5.09 15.96 2.38
N ASP A 52 5.58 15.06 1.52
CA ASP A 52 7.03 14.87 1.39
C ASP A 52 7.43 14.61 -0.06
N ASP A 53 8.28 15.51 -0.58
CA ASP A 53 9.19 15.34 -1.72
C ASP A 53 8.55 14.72 -3.00
N SER A 54 8.51 15.46 -4.12
CA SER A 54 7.93 15.03 -5.42
C SER A 54 8.36 13.64 -5.96
N ARG A 55 9.41 13.04 -5.36
CA ARG A 55 9.96 11.71 -5.68
C ARG A 55 9.52 10.61 -4.72
N ALA A 56 8.82 10.91 -3.64
CA ALA A 56 8.26 9.90 -2.75
C ALA A 56 6.86 9.52 -3.21
N ARG A 57 6.60 8.20 -3.23
CA ARG A 57 5.30 7.63 -3.56
C ARG A 57 4.95 6.55 -2.55
N TYR A 58 3.72 6.59 -2.07
CA TYR A 58 3.15 5.63 -1.13
C TYR A 58 1.89 4.99 -1.70
N HIS A 59 1.76 3.67 -1.51
CA HIS A 59 0.72 2.81 -2.07
C HIS A 59 0.12 1.93 -0.98
N VAL A 60 -1.19 1.69 -1.05
CA VAL A 60 -1.89 0.75 -0.18
C VAL A 60 -1.72 -0.67 -0.71
N VAL A 61 -1.39 -1.60 0.17
CA VAL A 61 -1.27 -3.03 -0.11
C VAL A 61 -2.18 -3.80 0.84
N ALA A 62 -2.99 -4.67 0.27
CA ALA A 62 -3.81 -5.62 1.02
C ALA A 62 -2.93 -6.78 1.51
N ASP A 63 -3.00 -7.08 2.80
CA ASP A 63 -2.47 -8.30 3.37
C ASP A 63 -3.45 -9.42 3.05
N VAL A 64 -3.17 -10.12 1.96
CA VAL A 64 -3.93 -11.31 1.57
C VAL A 64 -3.16 -12.51 2.10
N PRO A 65 -3.74 -13.35 2.98
CA PRO A 65 -3.06 -14.55 3.43
C PRO A 65 -2.71 -15.42 2.21
N GLU A 66 -1.44 -15.80 2.11
CA GLU A 66 -0.93 -16.71 1.07
C GLU A 66 -1.71 -18.03 1.17
N GLY A 67 -2.60 -18.27 0.21
CA GLY A 67 -3.57 -19.38 0.26
C GLY A 67 -5.02 -19.01 -0.09
N ALA A 68 -5.32 -17.75 -0.40
CA ALA A 68 -6.58 -17.42 -1.07
C ALA A 68 -6.63 -18.10 -2.47
N PRO A 69 -7.67 -18.90 -2.77
CA PRO A 69 -7.76 -19.73 -3.98
C PRO A 69 -7.89 -18.94 -5.29
#